data_AF-A0A6L9ZKS0-F1
#
_entry.id   AF-A0A6L9ZKS0-F1
#
_cell.length_a   1.000
_cell.length_b   1.000
_cell.length_c   1.000
_cell.angle_alpha   90.00
_cell.angle_beta   90.00
_cell.angle_gamma   90.00
#
_symmetry.space_group_name_H-M   'P 1'
#
loop_
_entity.id
_entity.type
_entity.pdbx_description
1 polymer ?
#
loop_
_entity_poly.entity_id
_entity_poly.type
_entity_poly.pdbx_seq_one_letter_code
_entity_poly.pdbx_strand_id
1 'polypeptide(L)'
;MPNIPNINFSNLFLKKFPRSIKFRHWRWIYLVGVFSYGLLIATPQVAVAQANKKSFKICSEDLLSVGLSEAEVANACGAALKPRGLSRCVTKIYDNTTEELSAEDILFNCQRVRRFDELGTCVEKINKSVQDKSNEAAILESCRLSLLPKRFSFCVVGLSANVGLTTEELLSNCLNPDAKISDISPD
;
A
#
# COMPACT_ATOMS: atom_id res chain seq x y z
N MET A 1 -24.24 -16.02 -7.25
CA MET A 1 -23.10 -16.94 -7.05
C MET A 1 -22.35 -17.09 -8.37
N PRO A 2 -21.24 -16.37 -8.59
CA PRO A 2 -20.44 -16.55 -9.80
C PRO A 2 -19.53 -17.79 -9.66
N ASN A 3 -19.52 -18.58 -10.73
CA ASN A 3 -18.89 -19.87 -10.89
C ASN A 3 -17.47 -19.68 -11.45
N ILE A 4 -16.44 -20.25 -10.80
CA ILE A 4 -15.04 -20.18 -11.24
C ILE A 4 -14.69 -21.51 -11.92
N PRO A 5 -14.29 -21.54 -13.20
CA PRO A 5 -13.80 -22.77 -13.81
C PRO A 5 -12.35 -23.07 -13.42
N ASN A 6 -12.15 -24.32 -13.02
CA ASN A 6 -10.88 -24.98 -12.70
C ASN A 6 -10.15 -25.36 -14.01
N ILE A 7 -8.89 -24.98 -14.16
CA ILE A 7 -8.09 -25.30 -15.35
C ILE A 7 -6.97 -26.28 -14.96
N ASN A 8 -7.07 -27.50 -15.48
CA ASN A 8 -6.11 -28.58 -15.33
C ASN A 8 -5.20 -28.63 -16.57
N PHE A 9 -3.91 -28.36 -16.38
CA PHE A 9 -2.88 -28.43 -17.43
C PHE A 9 -2.30 -29.84 -17.52
N SER A 10 -3.07 -30.74 -18.12
CA SER A 10 -2.58 -32.04 -18.55
C SER A 10 -2.69 -32.13 -20.07
N ASN A 11 -1.57 -32.39 -20.73
CA ASN A 11 -1.43 -32.75 -22.15
C ASN A 11 -1.31 -31.60 -23.15
N LEU A 12 -0.07 -31.18 -23.43
CA LEU A 12 0.28 -30.72 -24.77
C LEU A 12 1.22 -31.74 -25.42
N PHE A 13 0.58 -32.60 -26.24
CA PHE A 13 1.17 -33.67 -27.02
C PHE A 13 2.24 -33.16 -28.00
N LEU A 14 3.44 -33.73 -27.85
CA LEU A 14 4.21 -34.43 -28.88
C LEU A 14 3.98 -33.99 -30.34
N LYS A 15 4.87 -33.12 -30.85
CA LYS A 15 5.16 -33.05 -32.28
C LYS A 15 6.34 -33.96 -32.64
N LYS A 16 5.98 -35.02 -33.37
CA LYS A 16 6.82 -36.04 -33.99
C LYS A 16 7.51 -35.44 -35.23
N PHE A 17 8.85 -35.49 -35.31
CA PHE A 17 9.60 -35.21 -36.53
C PHE A 17 10.51 -36.41 -36.91
N PRO A 18 10.68 -36.70 -38.21
CA PRO A 18 11.12 -38.01 -38.70
C PRO A 18 12.64 -38.14 -38.91
N ARG A 19 13.14 -39.33 -38.55
CA ARG A 19 14.01 -40.24 -39.34
C ARG A 19 15.00 -39.60 -40.33
N SER A 20 16.30 -39.60 -40.02
CA SER A 20 17.26 -40.59 -40.56
C SER A 20 18.68 -40.34 -40.05
N ILE A 21 19.34 -41.44 -39.69
CA ILE A 21 20.71 -41.57 -39.19
C ILE A 21 21.66 -41.68 -40.38
N LYS A 22 22.80 -40.98 -40.32
CA LYS A 22 24.15 -41.53 -40.59
C LYS A 22 25.21 -40.43 -40.45
N PHE A 23 25.89 -40.40 -39.31
CA PHE A 23 27.20 -39.76 -39.20
C PHE A 23 28.20 -40.80 -38.70
N ARG A 24 28.94 -41.35 -39.68
CA ARG A 24 30.07 -42.24 -39.51
C ARG A 24 31.33 -41.38 -39.75
N HIS A 25 32.28 -41.46 -38.81
CA HIS A 25 33.62 -40.86 -38.80
C HIS A 25 33.70 -39.33 -38.61
N TRP A 26 33.85 -38.92 -37.34
CA TRP A 26 34.57 -37.68 -37.02
C TRP A 26 35.43 -37.85 -35.74
N ARG A 27 36.35 -38.82 -35.81
CA ARG A 27 37.67 -38.68 -35.18
C ARG A 27 38.48 -37.78 -36.12
N TRP A 28 39.53 -37.12 -35.63
CA TRP A 28 40.37 -36.14 -36.36
C TRP A 28 39.70 -34.76 -36.43
N ILE A 29 39.73 -33.98 -35.34
CA ILE A 29 40.83 -33.06 -34.93
C ILE A 29 40.98 -31.86 -35.88
N TYR A 30 41.38 -30.74 -35.27
CA TYR A 30 41.96 -29.50 -35.79
C TYR A 30 41.03 -28.31 -35.55
N LEU A 31 41.13 -27.70 -34.36
CA LEU A 31 42.08 -26.63 -33.97
C LEU A 31 41.93 -25.41 -34.86
N VAL A 32 41.65 -24.28 -34.18
CA VAL A 32 41.48 -22.90 -34.66
C VAL A 32 40.03 -22.52 -34.90
N GLY A 33 39.43 -21.85 -33.91
CA GLY A 33 38.15 -21.15 -34.10
C GLY A 33 37.44 -20.77 -32.81
N VAL A 34 37.77 -19.58 -32.28
CA VAL A 34 36.87 -18.67 -31.55
C VAL A 34 36.42 -19.11 -30.14
N PHE A 35 37.16 -18.64 -29.14
CA PHE A 35 36.69 -18.50 -27.75
C PHE A 35 35.66 -17.36 -27.69
N SER A 36 34.43 -17.63 -28.10
CA SER A 36 33.27 -16.75 -27.86
C SER A 36 32.18 -17.58 -27.19
N TYR A 37 32.40 -17.93 -25.93
CA TYR A 37 31.32 -18.47 -25.10
C TYR A 37 30.60 -17.32 -24.40
N GLY A 38 29.32 -17.23 -24.75
CA GLY A 38 28.43 -16.15 -24.38
C GLY A 38 28.24 -16.00 -22.88
N LEU A 39 28.05 -14.73 -22.52
CA LEU A 39 27.57 -14.23 -21.25
C LEU A 39 26.28 -14.96 -20.84
N LEU A 40 26.34 -15.76 -19.77
CA LEU A 40 25.16 -16.27 -19.08
C LEU A 40 24.40 -15.07 -18.51
N ILE A 41 23.24 -14.75 -19.08
CA ILE A 41 22.34 -13.73 -18.53
C ILE A 41 21.71 -14.32 -17.27
N ALA A 42 22.26 -13.95 -16.11
CA ALA A 42 21.63 -14.22 -14.82
C ALA A 42 20.28 -13.49 -14.78
N THR A 43 19.18 -14.23 -14.72
CA THR A 43 17.86 -13.65 -14.47
C THR A 43 17.85 -13.09 -13.04
N PRO A 44 17.55 -11.79 -12.83
CA PRO A 44 17.44 -11.25 -11.48
C PRO A 44 16.27 -11.92 -10.77
N GLN A 45 16.56 -12.43 -9.58
CA GLN A 45 15.59 -13.04 -8.69
C GLN A 45 14.58 -11.96 -8.29
N VAL A 46 13.29 -12.22 -8.50
CA VAL A 46 12.21 -11.33 -8.07
C VAL A 46 12.35 -11.16 -6.54
N ALA A 47 12.59 -9.95 -6.08
CA ALA A 47 12.65 -9.64 -4.66
C ALA A 47 11.26 -9.85 -4.05
N VAL A 48 11.00 -11.05 -3.54
CA VAL A 48 9.85 -11.28 -2.66
C VAL A 48 10.06 -10.37 -1.46
N ALA A 49 9.09 -9.51 -1.15
CA ALA A 49 9.11 -8.67 0.02
C ALA A 49 9.27 -9.59 1.26
N GLN A 50 10.50 -9.79 1.73
CA GLN A 50 10.75 -10.44 3.00
C GLN A 50 10.20 -9.51 4.07
N ALA A 51 8.95 -9.75 4.45
CA ALA A 51 8.39 -9.18 5.65
C ALA A 51 9.28 -9.67 6.81
N ASN A 52 10.14 -8.77 7.29
CA ASN A 52 11.12 -9.07 8.32
C ASN A 52 10.38 -9.47 9.60
N LYS A 53 10.79 -10.56 10.27
CA LYS A 53 10.27 -11.00 11.59
C LYS A 53 10.11 -9.83 12.56
N LYS A 54 11.06 -8.88 12.54
CA LYS A 54 11.03 -7.64 13.32
C LYS A 54 9.82 -6.76 13.02
N SER A 55 9.38 -6.65 11.77
CA SER A 55 8.23 -5.83 11.37
C SER A 55 6.92 -6.41 11.89
N PHE A 56 6.75 -7.73 11.88
CA PHE A 56 5.57 -8.37 12.47
C PHE A 56 5.56 -8.22 13.99
N LYS A 57 6.71 -8.43 14.65
CA LYS A 57 6.85 -8.22 16.10
C LYS A 57 6.45 -6.80 16.51
N ILE A 58 6.99 -5.78 15.83
CA ILE A 58 6.62 -4.37 16.08
C ILE A 58 5.13 -4.17 15.84
N CYS A 59 4.59 -4.69 14.73
CA CYS A 59 3.17 -4.55 14.42
C CYS A 59 2.28 -5.11 15.53
N SER A 60 2.58 -6.32 16.02
CA SER A 60 1.79 -6.93 17.09
C SER A 60 1.90 -6.17 18.40
N GLU A 61 3.11 -5.74 18.78
CA GLU A 61 3.33 -4.99 20.02
C GLU A 61 2.60 -3.64 20.01
N ASP A 62 2.72 -2.91 18.90
CA ASP A 62 2.06 -1.62 18.69
C ASP A 62 0.52 -1.77 18.72
N LEU A 63 -0.06 -2.73 17.99
CA LEU A 63 -1.51 -2.90 17.93
C LEU A 63 -2.11 -3.41 19.25
N LEU A 64 -1.41 -4.28 19.98
CA LEU A 64 -1.81 -4.69 21.33
C LEU A 64 -1.78 -3.51 22.31
N SER A 65 -0.81 -2.59 22.15
CA SER A 65 -0.66 -1.44 23.06
C SER A 65 -1.82 -0.44 23.01
N VAL A 66 -2.59 -0.43 21.90
CA VAL A 66 -3.80 0.39 21.74
C VAL A 66 -5.09 -0.37 22.07
N GLY A 67 -4.99 -1.57 22.65
CA GLY A 67 -6.12 -2.32 23.19
C GLY A 67 -6.81 -3.30 22.24
N LEU A 68 -6.29 -3.51 21.03
CA LEU A 68 -6.86 -4.48 20.08
C LEU A 68 -6.67 -5.93 20.57
N SER A 69 -7.62 -6.81 20.24
CA SER A 69 -7.54 -8.22 20.64
C SER A 69 -6.42 -8.98 19.91
N GLU A 70 -5.88 -10.03 20.52
CA GLU A 70 -4.84 -10.87 19.91
C GLU A 70 -5.26 -11.44 18.54
N ALA A 71 -6.54 -11.78 18.38
CA ALA A 71 -7.10 -12.31 17.14
C ALA A 71 -7.11 -11.25 16.03
N GLU A 72 -7.54 -10.02 16.34
CA GLU A 72 -7.53 -8.90 15.39
C GLU A 72 -6.11 -8.51 15.02
N VAL A 73 -5.21 -8.45 16.00
CA VAL A 73 -3.78 -8.17 15.78
C VAL A 73 -3.15 -9.20 14.86
N ALA A 74 -3.38 -10.49 15.11
CA ALA A 74 -2.86 -11.57 14.28
C ALA A 74 -3.38 -11.48 12.84
N ASN A 75 -4.69 -11.21 12.67
CA ASN A 75 -5.31 -11.04 11.36
C ASN A 75 -4.74 -9.82 10.62
N ALA A 76 -4.73 -8.66 11.27
CA ALA A 76 -4.30 -7.40 10.67
C ALA A 76 -2.82 -7.40 10.29
N CYS A 77 -1.93 -7.78 11.22
CA CYS A 77 -0.50 -7.82 10.94
C CYS A 77 -0.15 -8.90 9.92
N GLY A 78 -0.84 -10.05 9.93
CA GLY A 78 -0.65 -11.13 8.96
C GLY A 78 -1.10 -10.78 7.54
N ALA A 79 -2.16 -9.98 7.40
CA ALA A 79 -2.67 -9.53 6.12
C ALA A 79 -1.94 -8.28 5.56
N ALA A 80 -1.20 -7.55 6.41
CA ALA A 80 -0.58 -6.29 6.03
C ALA A 80 0.61 -6.47 5.07
N LEU A 81 0.57 -5.77 3.94
CA LEU A 81 1.72 -5.68 3.02
C LEU A 81 2.96 -5.03 3.68
N LYS A 82 2.73 -4.11 4.62
CA LYS A 82 3.78 -3.44 5.41
C LYS A 82 3.36 -3.42 6.89
N PRO A 83 3.59 -4.48 7.67
CA PRO A 83 3.09 -4.59 9.05
C PRO A 83 3.48 -3.40 9.93
N ARG A 84 4.76 -3.00 9.91
CA ARG A 84 5.25 -1.82 10.64
C ARG A 84 4.67 -0.49 10.16
N GLY A 85 4.26 -0.40 8.90
CA GLY A 85 3.59 0.78 8.37
C GLY A 85 2.16 0.86 8.88
N LEU A 86 1.43 -0.27 8.82
CA LEU A 86 0.07 -0.38 9.33
C LEU A 86 0.01 0.00 10.81
N SER A 87 0.84 -0.62 11.66
CA SER A 87 0.81 -0.37 13.10
C SER A 87 1.13 1.08 13.45
N ARG A 88 2.11 1.68 12.75
CA ARG A 88 2.44 3.10 12.91
C ARG A 88 1.32 4.03 12.48
N CYS A 89 0.55 3.69 11.46
CA CYS A 89 -0.65 4.46 11.10
C CYS A 89 -1.63 4.46 12.26
N VAL A 90 -1.90 3.29 12.84
CA VAL A 90 -2.84 3.13 13.95
C VAL A 90 -2.38 3.88 15.19
N THR A 91 -1.17 3.59 15.69
CA THR A 91 -0.66 4.22 16.92
C THR A 91 -0.53 5.72 16.77
N LYS A 92 -0.06 6.21 15.61
CA LYS A 92 0.02 7.65 15.36
C LYS A 92 -1.36 8.32 15.41
N ILE A 93 -2.40 7.70 14.89
CA ILE A 93 -3.75 8.28 14.95
C ILE A 93 -4.26 8.21 16.39
N TYR A 94 -4.19 7.03 17.02
CA TYR A 94 -4.65 6.77 18.38
C TYR A 94 -4.05 7.75 19.40
N ASP A 95 -2.73 7.98 19.34
CA ASP A 95 -2.01 8.91 20.23
C ASP A 95 -2.38 10.39 20.02
N ASN A 96 -3.11 10.72 18.95
CA ASN A 96 -3.46 12.10 18.57
C ASN A 96 -4.97 12.32 18.45
N THR A 97 -5.78 11.43 19.02
CA THR A 97 -7.25 11.48 19.06
C THR A 97 -7.75 11.31 20.50
N THR A 98 -8.91 11.86 20.84
CA THR A 98 -9.36 12.09 22.23
C THR A 98 -10.65 11.37 22.61
N GLU A 99 -10.73 10.07 22.28
CA GLU A 99 -11.75 9.06 22.67
C GLU A 99 -12.91 8.82 21.69
N GLU A 100 -13.18 9.69 20.71
CA GLU A 100 -14.26 9.44 19.76
C GLU A 100 -13.95 8.29 18.78
N LEU A 101 -12.66 8.01 18.56
CA LEU A 101 -12.20 6.99 17.62
C LEU A 101 -11.70 5.75 18.36
N SER A 102 -12.40 4.63 18.14
CA SER A 102 -11.97 3.31 18.62
C SER A 102 -10.70 2.85 17.89
N ALA A 103 -9.88 2.03 18.54
CA ALA A 103 -8.69 1.46 17.91
C ALA A 103 -9.04 0.61 16.68
N GLU A 104 -10.20 -0.03 16.72
CA GLU A 104 -10.80 -0.85 15.66
C GLU A 104 -11.17 0.00 14.44
N ASP A 105 -11.82 1.15 14.65
CA ASP A 105 -12.17 2.08 13.56
C ASP A 105 -10.92 2.67 12.92
N ILE A 106 -9.92 3.02 13.73
CA ILE A 106 -8.62 3.50 13.23
C ILE A 106 -7.95 2.42 12.39
N LEU A 107 -7.89 1.18 12.91
CA LEU A 107 -7.32 0.04 12.19
C LEU A 107 -8.02 -0.19 10.85
N PHE A 108 -9.36 -0.19 10.85
CA PHE A 108 -10.17 -0.35 9.66
C PHE A 108 -9.81 0.71 8.59
N ASN A 109 -9.67 1.97 9.00
CA ASN A 109 -9.31 3.05 8.08
C ASN A 109 -7.87 2.93 7.56
N CYS A 110 -6.91 2.56 8.43
CA CYS A 110 -5.53 2.34 8.02
C CYS A 110 -5.39 1.19 7.03
N GLN A 111 -6.15 0.09 7.18
CA GLN A 111 -6.11 -1.07 6.26
C GLN A 111 -6.60 -0.75 4.85
N ARG A 112 -7.42 0.29 4.68
CA ARG A 112 -7.99 0.69 3.39
C ARG A 112 -7.07 1.57 2.54
N VAL A 113 -5.90 1.94 3.06
CA VAL A 113 -4.92 2.74 2.33
C VAL A 113 -3.60 1.99 2.15
N ARG A 114 -2.89 2.28 1.06
CA ARG A 114 -1.53 1.75 0.84
C ARG A 114 -0.44 2.67 1.39
N ARG A 115 -0.79 3.90 1.78
CA ARG A 115 0.11 4.96 2.24
C ARG A 115 -0.08 5.24 3.72
N PHE A 116 0.13 4.20 4.53
CA PHE A 116 -0.06 4.20 5.98
C PHE A 116 0.58 5.43 6.67
N ASP A 117 1.86 5.69 6.40
CA ASP A 117 2.60 6.78 7.03
C ASP A 117 2.02 8.17 6.68
N GLU A 118 1.49 8.33 5.47
CA GLU A 118 0.90 9.61 5.05
C GLU A 118 -0.48 9.83 5.65
N LEU A 119 -1.32 8.79 5.75
CA LEU A 119 -2.61 8.87 6.44
C LEU A 119 -2.42 9.26 7.90
N GLY A 120 -1.58 8.53 8.65
CA GLY A 120 -1.33 8.85 10.06
C GLY A 120 -0.75 10.27 10.24
N THR A 121 0.18 10.68 9.36
CA THR A 121 0.75 12.04 9.41
C THR A 121 -0.27 13.12 9.07
N CYS A 122 -1.23 12.81 8.19
CA CYS A 122 -2.30 13.73 7.84
C CYS A 122 -3.18 14.04 9.04
N VAL A 123 -3.67 12.98 9.70
CA VAL A 123 -4.53 13.10 10.88
C VAL A 123 -3.79 13.79 12.03
N GLU A 124 -2.58 13.33 12.36
CA GLU A 124 -1.75 13.94 13.41
C GLU A 124 -1.59 15.46 13.21
N LYS A 125 -1.27 15.89 11.99
CA LYS A 125 -1.05 17.31 11.71
C LYS A 125 -2.30 18.15 11.86
N ILE A 126 -3.42 17.68 11.32
CA ILE A 126 -4.68 18.41 11.39
C ILE A 126 -5.13 18.46 12.85
N ASN A 127 -5.18 17.32 13.56
CA ASN A 127 -5.58 17.27 14.97
C ASN A 127 -4.70 18.14 15.88
N LYS A 128 -3.40 18.27 15.60
CA LYS A 128 -2.52 19.18 16.37
C LYS A 128 -2.75 20.65 16.07
N SER A 129 -3.35 20.99 14.93
CA SER A 129 -3.46 22.38 14.46
C SER A 129 -4.86 22.97 14.61
N VAL A 130 -5.90 22.15 14.52
CA VAL A 130 -7.29 22.60 14.72
C VAL A 130 -7.64 22.58 16.20
N GLN A 131 -8.35 23.61 16.66
CA GLN A 131 -8.75 23.73 18.06
C GLN A 131 -9.91 22.80 18.43
N ASP A 132 -10.75 22.49 17.44
CA ASP A 132 -11.93 21.68 17.62
C ASP A 132 -11.62 20.19 17.46
N LYS A 133 -11.80 19.44 18.55
CA LYS A 133 -11.59 17.98 18.63
C LYS A 133 -12.82 17.17 18.28
N SER A 134 -13.99 17.79 18.10
CA SER A 134 -15.22 17.07 17.71
C SER A 134 -15.22 16.59 16.25
N ASN A 135 -14.17 16.93 15.50
CA ASN A 135 -14.04 16.66 14.07
C ASN A 135 -13.12 15.47 13.74
N GLU A 136 -12.68 14.70 14.73
CA GLU A 136 -11.65 13.67 14.56
C GLU A 136 -12.04 12.60 13.53
N ALA A 137 -13.30 12.14 13.54
CA ALA A 137 -13.80 11.18 12.55
C ALA A 137 -13.83 11.76 11.13
N ALA A 138 -14.27 13.02 10.98
CA ALA A 138 -14.30 13.71 9.70
C ALA A 138 -12.88 13.95 9.15
N ILE A 139 -11.92 14.25 10.03
CA ILE A 139 -10.50 14.42 9.68
C ILE A 139 -9.93 13.09 9.18
N LEU A 140 -10.15 11.99 9.89
CA LEU A 140 -9.68 10.66 9.50
C LEU A 140 -10.23 10.26 8.13
N GLU A 141 -11.54 10.40 7.93
CA GLU A 141 -12.18 10.05 6.65
C GLU A 141 -11.67 10.94 5.51
N SER A 142 -11.54 12.25 5.73
CA SER A 142 -11.02 13.18 4.73
C SER A 142 -9.56 12.86 4.35
N CYS A 143 -8.72 12.59 5.34
CA CYS A 143 -7.35 12.15 5.08
C CYS A 143 -7.32 10.83 4.29
N ARG A 144 -8.25 9.90 4.53
CA ARG A 144 -8.35 8.62 3.81
C ARG A 144 -8.84 8.80 2.38
N LEU A 145 -9.78 9.70 2.14
CA LEU A 145 -10.32 10.03 0.81
C LEU A 145 -9.31 10.79 -0.06
N SER A 146 -8.40 11.55 0.56
CA SER A 146 -7.37 12.27 -0.16
C SER A 146 -6.41 11.34 -0.91
N LEU A 147 -6.20 11.61 -2.20
CA LEU A 147 -5.14 10.97 -2.98
C LEU A 147 -3.74 11.31 -2.46
N LEU A 148 -3.57 12.45 -1.76
CA LEU A 148 -2.30 12.94 -1.24
C LEU A 148 -2.48 13.48 0.20
N PRO A 149 -2.67 12.61 1.22
CA PRO A 149 -2.98 12.99 2.59
C PRO A 149 -1.98 13.99 3.18
N LYS A 150 -0.68 13.85 2.86
CA LYS A 150 0.32 14.81 3.32
C LYS A 150 0.10 16.21 2.75
N ARG A 151 -0.19 16.34 1.45
CA ARG A 151 -0.52 17.64 0.84
C ARG A 151 -1.84 18.20 1.35
N PHE A 152 -2.84 17.33 1.50
CA PHE A 152 -4.12 17.70 2.07
C PHE A 152 -3.98 18.31 3.47
N SER A 153 -3.20 17.67 4.36
CA SER A 153 -2.94 18.24 5.69
C SER A 153 -2.25 19.61 5.64
N PHE A 154 -1.37 19.86 4.67
CA PHE A 154 -0.75 21.17 4.51
C PHE A 154 -1.76 22.24 4.07
N CYS A 155 -2.71 21.89 3.21
CA CYS A 155 -3.79 22.79 2.82
C CYS A 155 -4.63 23.18 4.04
N VAL A 156 -5.11 22.18 4.80
CA VAL A 156 -6.00 22.41 5.96
C VAL A 156 -5.29 23.23 7.03
N VAL A 157 -4.08 22.83 7.43
CA VAL A 157 -3.30 23.53 8.46
C VAL A 157 -2.86 24.92 8.01
N GLY A 158 -2.48 25.07 6.74
CA GLY A 158 -2.07 26.35 6.18
C GLY A 158 -3.23 27.35 6.14
N LEU A 159 -4.44 26.90 5.82
CA LEU A 159 -5.62 27.75 5.79
C LEU A 159 -6.20 27.99 7.19
N SER A 160 -6.22 27.00 8.08
CA SER A 160 -6.79 27.15 9.43
C SER A 160 -6.17 28.30 10.24
N ALA A 161 -4.90 28.63 9.97
CA ALA A 161 -4.21 29.73 10.64
C ALA A 161 -4.46 31.12 10.00
N ASN A 162 -5.03 31.17 8.80
CA ASN A 162 -5.08 32.39 7.97
C ASN A 162 -6.48 32.78 7.51
N VAL A 163 -7.48 31.90 7.64
CA VAL A 163 -8.87 32.18 7.24
C VAL A 163 -9.84 31.81 8.36
N GLY A 164 -10.94 32.53 8.47
CA GLY A 164 -11.98 32.29 9.49
C GLY A 164 -12.98 31.19 9.13
N LEU A 165 -12.53 30.13 8.44
CA LEU A 165 -13.37 28.98 8.08
C LEU A 165 -13.37 27.94 9.20
N THR A 166 -14.48 27.21 9.31
CA THR A 166 -14.61 26.04 10.19
C THR A 166 -13.75 24.87 9.71
N THR A 167 -13.49 23.91 10.60
CA THR A 167 -12.70 22.70 10.26
C THR A 167 -13.34 21.95 9.10
N GLU A 168 -14.66 21.79 9.11
CA GLU A 168 -15.45 21.11 8.10
C GLU A 168 -15.34 21.79 6.73
N GLU A 169 -15.45 23.12 6.68
CA GLU A 169 -15.26 23.90 5.45
C GLU A 169 -13.84 23.75 4.90
N LEU A 170 -12.84 23.74 5.76
CA LEU A 170 -11.44 23.54 5.36
C LEU A 170 -11.21 22.14 4.80
N LEU A 171 -11.74 21.11 5.46
CA LEU A 171 -11.66 19.72 4.99
C LEU A 171 -12.32 19.59 3.60
N SER A 172 -13.51 20.16 3.42
CA SER A 172 -14.23 20.13 2.14
C SER A 172 -13.47 20.86 1.02
N ASN A 173 -13.05 22.11 1.26
CA ASN A 173 -12.36 22.93 0.26
C ASN A 173 -11.00 22.34 -0.15
N CYS A 174 -10.27 21.74 0.79
CA CYS A 174 -8.97 21.13 0.52
C CYS A 174 -9.07 19.75 -0.14
N LEU A 175 -10.19 19.04 0.01
CA LEU A 175 -10.42 17.75 -0.65
C LEU A 175 -10.71 17.90 -2.13
N ASN A 176 -11.53 18.89 -2.50
CA ASN A 176 -12.01 19.10 -3.87
C ASN A 176 -11.88 20.59 -4.27
N PRO A 177 -10.67 21.08 -4.59
CA PRO A 177 -10.47 22.49 -4.96
C PRO A 177 -11.22 22.89 -6.23
N ASP A 178 -11.52 21.93 -7.12
CA ASP A 178 -12.05 22.17 -8.47
C ASP A 178 -13.57 21.93 -8.61
N ALA A 179 -14.29 21.58 -7.55
CA ALA A 179 -15.75 21.39 -7.64
C ALA A 179 -16.50 22.65 -8.13
N LYS A 180 -15.85 23.82 -8.08
CA LYS A 180 -16.36 25.10 -8.59
C LYS A 180 -15.99 25.39 -10.05
N ILE A 181 -15.08 24.62 -10.66
CA ILE A 181 -14.61 24.83 -12.05
C ILE A 181 -15.42 24.00 -13.05
N SER A 182 -16.07 22.92 -12.63
CA SER A 182 -16.91 22.08 -13.50
C SER A 182 -18.23 22.70 -13.96
N ASP A 183 -18.60 23.88 -13.46
CA ASP A 183 -19.77 24.65 -13.92
C ASP A 183 -19.45 25.68 -15.03
N ILE A 184 -18.21 25.70 -15.53
CA ILE A 184 -17.86 26.48 -16.72
C ILE A 184 -17.61 25.52 -17.88
N SER A 185 -18.70 24.99 -18.44
CA SER A 185 -18.68 24.53 -19.83
C SER A 185 -18.78 25.77 -20.71
N PRO A 186 -17.80 26.08 -21.58
CA PRO A 186 -18.04 27.02 -22.67
C PRO A 186 -18.96 26.35 -23.69
N ASP A 187 -19.92 27.13 -24.19
CA ASP A 187 -20.84 26.79 -25.29
C ASP A 187 -20.11 26.36 -26.58
#